data_AF-A0A2V9MI64-F1
#
_entry.id   AF-A0A2V9MI64-F1
#
_cell.length_a   1.000
_cell.length_b   1.000
_cell.length_c   1.000
_cell.angle_alpha   90.00
_cell.angle_beta   90.00
_cell.angle_gamma   90.00
#
_symmetry.space_group_name_H-M   'P 1'
#
loop_
_entity.id
_entity.type
_entity.pdbx_description
1 polymer ?
#
loop_
_entity_poly.entity_id
_entity_poly.type
_entity_poly.pdbx_seq_one_letter_code
_entity_poly.pdbx_strand_id
1 'polypeptide(L)'
;MLFDRVCPGGGWNAGNGVVNGTPLTPHADVTSLALLALIPQRDHPFVKRSLDWLQHQIEPTHSLYSLPWMAVALAAHREAISSILEKLIGLYSERGLNRDCQTLALTRLALQMADGANPF
;
A
#
# COMPACT_ATOMS: atom_id res chain seq x y z
N MET A 1 16.44 -8.10 7.60
CA MET A 1 16.63 -7.20 6.42
C MET A 1 15.46 -6.25 6.17
N LEU A 2 14.18 -6.69 6.13
CA LEU A 2 13.05 -5.73 6.04
C LEU A 2 12.69 -5.10 7.38
N PHE A 3 12.62 -5.87 8.47
CA PHE A 3 12.33 -5.31 9.79
C PHE A 3 13.36 -4.30 10.28
N ASP A 4 14.63 -4.42 9.85
CA ASP A 4 15.69 -3.46 10.19
C ASP A 4 15.52 -2.09 9.48
N ARG A 5 14.59 -2.01 8.52
CA ARG A 5 14.35 -0.84 7.68
C ARG A 5 13.00 -0.17 7.96
N VAL A 6 12.20 -0.72 8.88
CA VAL A 6 10.90 -0.16 9.23
C VAL A 6 11.07 1.24 9.83
N CYS A 7 10.22 2.17 9.43
CA CYS A 7 10.15 3.47 10.09
C CYS A 7 9.56 3.31 11.51
N PRO A 8 9.96 4.14 12.50
CA PRO A 8 9.48 3.99 13.88
C PRO A 8 7.94 3.96 14.03
N GLY A 9 7.24 4.76 13.23
CA GLY A 9 5.77 4.84 13.18
C GLY A 9 5.07 3.74 12.38
N GLY A 10 5.83 2.79 11.80
CA GLY A 10 5.32 1.85 10.80
C GLY A 10 5.61 2.32 9.38
N GLY A 11 5.55 1.37 8.44
CA GLY A 11 5.83 1.57 7.02
C GLY A 11 7.31 1.53 6.67
N TRP A 12 7.57 1.59 5.36
CA TRP A 12 8.90 1.61 4.76
C TRP A 12 9.05 2.76 3.77
N ASN A 13 10.28 3.22 3.61
CA ASN A 13 10.71 4.11 2.53
C ASN A 13 11.76 3.39 1.67
N ALA A 14 12.38 4.10 0.72
CA ALA A 14 13.40 3.53 -0.17
C ALA A 14 14.77 3.25 0.50
N GLY A 15 14.90 3.40 1.82
CA GLY A 15 16.16 3.33 2.55
C GLY A 15 16.00 3.00 4.04
N ASN A 16 16.64 3.79 4.91
CA ASN A 16 16.59 3.59 6.36
C ASN A 16 15.39 4.29 6.99
N GLY A 17 14.82 3.70 8.04
CA GLY A 17 13.74 4.34 8.82
C GLY A 17 14.21 5.56 9.63
N VAL A 18 15.52 5.67 9.89
CA VAL A 18 16.15 6.78 10.64
C VAL A 18 17.50 7.12 10.00
N VAL A 19 17.80 8.42 9.86
CA VAL A 19 19.11 8.93 9.42
C VAL A 19 19.55 10.04 10.36
N ASN A 20 20.77 9.94 10.90
CA ASN A 20 21.32 10.90 11.87
C ASN A 20 20.39 11.20 13.07
N GLY A 21 19.68 10.18 13.55
CA GLY A 21 18.73 10.29 14.66
C GLY A 21 17.33 10.80 14.26
N THR A 22 17.13 11.22 13.00
CA THR A 22 15.85 11.74 12.51
C THR A 22 15.02 10.64 11.84
N PRO A 23 13.77 10.39 12.28
CA PRO A 23 12.84 9.49 11.58
C PRO A 23 12.52 9.97 10.17
N LEU A 24 12.50 9.05 9.21
CA LEU A 24 12.11 9.34 7.83
C LEU A 24 10.66 8.92 7.54
N THR A 25 10.04 9.61 6.57
CA THR A 25 8.65 9.37 6.17
C THR A 25 8.54 8.10 5.32
N PRO A 26 7.62 7.17 5.64
CA PRO A 26 7.36 6.01 4.79
C PRO A 26 6.62 6.40 3.50
N HIS A 27 6.78 5.59 2.45
CA HIS A 27 6.09 5.77 1.17
C HIS A 27 5.03 4.68 1.03
N ALA A 28 3.84 5.02 0.51
CA ALA A 28 2.70 4.12 0.50
C ALA A 28 2.92 2.88 -0.40
N ASP A 29 3.51 3.07 -1.58
CA ASP A 29 3.85 2.01 -2.52
C ASP A 29 4.96 1.08 -1.97
N VAL A 30 6.03 1.64 -1.41
CA VAL A 30 7.12 0.86 -0.80
C VAL A 30 6.63 0.08 0.42
N THR A 31 5.79 0.71 1.25
CA THR A 31 5.15 0.05 2.39
C THR A 31 4.26 -1.09 1.94
N SER A 32 3.46 -0.89 0.87
CA SER A 32 2.60 -1.92 0.30
C SER A 32 3.41 -3.12 -0.18
N LEU A 33 4.52 -2.89 -0.89
CA LEU A 33 5.44 -3.93 -1.35
C LEU A 33 6.07 -4.71 -0.18
N ALA A 34 6.53 -4.00 0.86
CA ALA A 34 7.09 -4.63 2.05
C ALA A 34 6.05 -5.50 2.77
N LEU A 35 4.80 -5.02 2.88
CA LEU A 35 3.71 -5.78 3.47
C LEU A 35 3.37 -7.03 2.66
N LEU A 36 3.37 -6.96 1.34
CA LEU A 36 3.19 -8.13 0.47
C LEU A 36 4.30 -9.16 0.68
N ALA A 37 5.56 -8.72 0.80
CA ALA A 37 6.68 -9.62 1.09
C ALA A 37 6.61 -10.26 2.49
N LEU A 38 5.89 -9.64 3.43
CA LEU A 38 5.78 -10.06 4.83
C LEU A 38 4.46 -10.78 5.17
N ILE A 39 3.69 -11.23 4.15
CA ILE A 39 2.48 -12.04 4.36
C ILE A 39 2.72 -13.25 5.30
N PRO A 40 3.82 -14.02 5.19
CA PRO A 40 4.08 -15.13 6.09
C PRO A 40 4.28 -14.71 7.56
N GLN A 41 4.57 -13.43 7.81
CA GLN A 41 4.78 -12.84 9.16
C GLN A 41 3.68 -11.82 9.53
N ARG A 42 2.45 -11.98 9.01
CA ARG A 42 1.32 -11.06 9.26
C ARG A 42 1.06 -10.70 10.73
N ASP A 43 1.38 -11.61 11.65
CA ASP A 43 1.18 -11.38 13.08
C ASP A 43 2.26 -10.53 13.75
N HIS A 44 3.35 -10.23 13.04
CA HIS A 44 4.46 -9.45 13.57
C HIS A 44 4.01 -8.02 13.93
N PRO A 45 4.38 -7.47 15.10
CA PRO A 45 3.92 -6.15 15.54
C PRO A 45 4.17 -5.01 14.54
N PHE A 46 5.32 -5.03 13.86
CA PHE A 46 5.63 -4.06 12.80
C PHE A 46 4.75 -4.20 11.56
N VAL A 47 4.29 -5.40 11.22
CA VAL A 47 3.34 -5.58 10.11
C VAL A 47 2.01 -4.92 10.47
N LYS A 48 1.47 -5.23 11.66
CA LYS A 48 0.21 -4.62 12.16
C LYS A 48 0.27 -3.10 12.19
N ARG A 49 1.32 -2.53 12.80
CA ARG A 49 1.54 -1.08 12.82
C ARG A 49 1.65 -0.46 11.43
N SER A 50 2.25 -1.18 10.48
CA SER A 50 2.41 -0.68 9.11
C SER A 50 1.12 -0.78 8.31
N LEU A 51 0.27 -1.77 8.58
CA LEU A 51 -1.10 -1.83 8.06
C LEU A 51 -1.92 -0.65 8.59
N ASP A 52 -1.88 -0.38 9.89
CA ASP A 52 -2.55 0.78 10.49
C ASP A 52 -2.06 2.08 9.82
N TRP A 53 -0.74 2.24 9.69
CA TRP A 53 -0.16 3.41 9.01
C TRP A 53 -0.68 3.54 7.57
N LEU A 54 -0.72 2.42 6.81
CA LEU A 54 -1.16 2.41 5.41
C LEU A 54 -2.64 2.79 5.28
N GLN A 55 -3.50 2.33 6.19
CA GLN A 55 -4.91 2.72 6.23
C GLN A 55 -5.08 4.23 6.44
N HIS A 56 -4.27 4.84 7.32
CA HIS A 56 -4.27 6.30 7.52
C HIS A 56 -3.75 7.07 6.30
N GLN A 57 -2.98 6.43 5.41
CA GLN A 57 -2.53 7.06 4.17
C GLN A 57 -3.55 7.04 3.03
N ILE A 58 -4.69 6.35 3.17
CA ILE A 58 -5.70 6.29 2.11
C ILE A 58 -6.20 7.69 1.76
N GLU A 59 -6.51 8.51 2.77
CA GLU A 59 -7.05 9.85 2.55
C GLU A 59 -6.03 10.88 1.99
N PRO A 60 -4.79 10.98 2.47
CA PRO A 60 -3.83 11.90 1.87
C PRO A 60 -3.27 11.44 0.50
N THR A 61 -3.45 10.17 0.11
CA THR A 61 -2.87 9.65 -1.14
C THR A 61 -3.76 9.94 -2.35
N HIS A 62 -3.23 10.70 -3.32
CA HIS A 62 -3.88 10.98 -4.61
C HIS A 62 -3.13 10.39 -5.82
N SER A 63 -2.19 9.48 -5.57
CA SER A 63 -1.42 8.80 -6.60
C SER A 63 -2.21 7.63 -7.16
N LEU A 64 -2.55 7.71 -8.46
CA LEU A 64 -3.18 6.60 -9.19
C LEU A 64 -2.27 5.35 -9.24
N TYR A 65 -0.95 5.51 -9.05
CA TYR A 65 -0.01 4.41 -8.98
C TYR A 65 0.08 3.77 -7.58
N SER A 66 0.03 4.58 -6.52
CA SER A 66 0.21 4.08 -5.15
C SER A 66 -1.07 3.48 -4.56
N LEU A 67 -2.25 4.03 -4.88
CA LEU A 67 -3.53 3.52 -4.37
C LEU A 67 -3.79 2.04 -4.74
N PRO A 68 -3.55 1.58 -5.98
CA PRO A 68 -3.70 0.16 -6.31
C PRO A 68 -2.73 -0.75 -5.55
N TRP A 69 -1.48 -0.32 -5.34
CA TRP A 69 -0.54 -1.05 -4.48
C TRP A 69 -1.08 -1.19 -3.05
N MET A 70 -1.63 -0.11 -2.49
CA MET A 70 -2.25 -0.13 -1.16
C MET A 70 -3.42 -1.11 -1.10
N ALA A 71 -4.30 -1.10 -2.11
CA ALA A 71 -5.42 -2.05 -2.18
C ALA A 71 -4.94 -3.50 -2.23
N VAL A 72 -3.96 -3.81 -3.08
CA VAL A 72 -3.42 -5.18 -3.21
C VAL A 72 -2.80 -5.65 -1.88
N ALA A 73 -2.02 -4.78 -1.22
CA ALA A 73 -1.41 -5.11 0.07
C ALA A 73 -2.45 -5.32 1.18
N LEU A 74 -3.42 -4.41 1.32
CA LEU A 74 -4.49 -4.52 2.31
C LEU A 74 -5.34 -5.77 2.07
N ALA A 75 -5.76 -6.02 0.83
CA ALA A 75 -6.55 -7.21 0.50
C ALA A 75 -5.78 -8.52 0.77
N ALA A 76 -4.48 -8.57 0.47
CA ALA A 76 -3.64 -9.74 0.79
C ALA A 76 -3.52 -9.98 2.30
N HIS A 77 -3.57 -8.92 3.11
CA HIS A 77 -3.66 -8.99 4.58
C HIS A 77 -5.10 -9.12 5.11
N ARG A 78 -6.08 -9.31 4.22
CA ARG A 78 -7.51 -9.49 4.53
C ARG A 78 -8.18 -8.25 5.14
N GLU A 79 -7.65 -7.08 4.84
CA GLU A 79 -8.24 -5.78 5.18
C GLU A 79 -9.24 -5.32 4.11
N ALA A 80 -10.19 -4.47 4.50
CA ALA A 80 -11.17 -3.91 3.58
C ALA A 80 -10.55 -2.88 2.63
N ILE A 81 -10.94 -2.92 1.35
CA ILE A 81 -10.37 -2.03 0.30
C ILE A 81 -11.41 -1.14 -0.39
N SER A 82 -12.68 -1.16 0.07
CA SER A 82 -13.78 -0.41 -0.56
C SER A 82 -13.48 1.10 -0.68
N SER A 83 -12.96 1.71 0.39
CA SER A 83 -12.60 3.13 0.41
C SER A 83 -11.53 3.50 -0.61
N ILE A 84 -10.56 2.60 -0.86
CA ILE A 84 -9.53 2.81 -1.89
C ILE A 84 -10.13 2.73 -3.29
N LEU A 85 -11.04 1.78 -3.52
CA LEU A 85 -11.69 1.64 -4.82
C LEU A 85 -12.60 2.83 -5.15
N GLU A 86 -13.39 3.28 -4.18
CA GLU A 86 -14.22 4.50 -4.31
C GLU A 86 -13.35 5.70 -4.67
N LYS A 87 -12.20 5.84 -4.00
CA LYS A 87 -11.25 6.92 -4.28
C LYS A 87 -10.61 6.81 -5.66
N LEU A 88 -10.20 5.61 -6.07
CA LEU A 88 -9.66 5.37 -7.41
C LEU A 88 -10.67 5.75 -8.49
N ILE A 89 -11.93 5.34 -8.34
CA ILE A 89 -13.02 5.69 -9.26
C ILE A 89 -13.19 7.21 -9.35
N GLY A 90 -13.19 7.92 -8.21
CA GLY A 90 -13.25 9.38 -8.17
C GLY A 90 -12.09 10.02 -8.93
N LEU A 91 -10.85 9.62 -8.65
CA LEU A 91 -9.66 10.17 -9.29
C LEU A 91 -9.60 9.89 -10.80
N TYR A 92 -10.00 8.70 -11.25
CA TYR A 92 -10.09 8.39 -12.68
C TYR A 92 -11.20 9.18 -13.37
N SER A 93 -12.31 9.44 -12.69
CA SER A 93 -13.41 10.25 -13.23
C SER A 93 -12.98 11.72 -13.42
N GLU A 94 -12.20 12.25 -12.48
CA GLU A 94 -11.69 13.63 -12.54
C GLU A 94 -10.56 13.80 -13.57
N ARG A 95 -9.62 12.84 -13.62
CA ARG A 95 -8.36 13.00 -14.37
C ARG A 95 -8.33 12.25 -15.71
N GLY A 96 -9.31 11.37 -15.94
CA GLY A 96 -9.31 10.45 -17.06
C GLY A 96 -8.38 9.24 -16.85
N LEU A 97 -8.48 8.29 -17.77
CA LEU A 97 -7.66 7.07 -17.78
C LEU A 97 -6.18 7.40 -18.04
N ASN A 98 -5.33 7.03 -17.08
CA ASN A 98 -3.89 6.99 -17.28
C ASN A 98 -3.52 5.86 -18.26
N ARG A 99 -2.68 6.14 -19.27
CA ARG A 99 -2.20 5.15 -20.25
C ARG A 99 -0.95 4.37 -19.80
N ASP A 100 -0.48 4.61 -18.58
CA ASP A 100 0.59 3.82 -17.99
C ASP A 100 0.13 2.37 -17.73
N CYS A 101 0.79 1.43 -18.40
CA CYS A 101 0.44 0.01 -18.36
C CYS A 101 0.58 -0.57 -16.94
N GLN A 102 1.58 -0.12 -16.17
CA GLN A 102 1.81 -0.62 -14.82
C GLN A 102 0.66 -0.22 -13.88
N THR A 103 0.29 1.05 -13.90
CA THR A 103 -0.84 1.58 -13.13
C THR A 103 -2.14 0.85 -13.49
N LEU A 104 -2.42 0.65 -14.78
CA LEU A 104 -3.62 -0.06 -15.23
C LEU A 104 -3.64 -1.53 -14.79
N ALA A 105 -2.51 -2.23 -14.91
CA ALA A 105 -2.39 -3.62 -14.48
C ALA A 105 -2.62 -3.77 -12.97
N LEU A 106 -2.03 -2.87 -12.16
CA LEU A 106 -2.22 -2.87 -10.71
C LEU A 106 -3.66 -2.53 -10.32
N THR A 107 -4.28 -1.52 -10.96
CA THR A 107 -5.70 -1.20 -10.75
C THR A 107 -6.57 -2.40 -11.08
N ARG A 108 -6.29 -3.10 -12.19
CA ARG A 108 -7.03 -4.32 -12.56
C ARG A 108 -6.88 -5.41 -11.51
N LEU A 109 -5.66 -5.62 -10.99
CA LEU A 109 -5.38 -6.60 -9.95
C LEU A 109 -6.16 -6.28 -8.66
N ALA A 110 -6.15 -5.03 -8.22
CA ALA A 110 -6.90 -4.57 -7.06
C ALA A 110 -8.41 -4.84 -7.20
N LEU A 111 -8.99 -4.59 -8.37
CA LEU A 111 -10.39 -4.89 -8.65
C LEU A 111 -10.68 -6.40 -8.61
N GLN A 112 -9.80 -7.24 -9.16
CA GLN A 112 -9.97 -8.71 -9.07
C GLN A 112 -9.96 -9.20 -7.62
N MET A 113 -9.12 -8.62 -6.77
CA MET A 113 -9.07 -8.98 -5.36
C MET A 113 -10.35 -8.59 -4.61
N ALA A 114 -11.00 -7.49 -5.00
CA ALA A 114 -12.30 -7.12 -4.45
C ALA A 114 -13.40 -8.11 -4.83
N ASP A 115 -13.29 -8.73 -6.02
CA ASP A 115 -14.18 -9.80 -6.47
C ASP A 115 -13.86 -11.17 -5.82
N GLY A 116 -12.91 -11.21 -4.88
CA GLY A 116 -12.51 -12.42 -4.17
C GLY A 116 -11.44 -13.26 -4.88
N ALA A 117 -10.85 -12.78 -5.97
CA ALA A 117 -9.71 -13.45 -6.58
C ALA A 117 -8.48 -13.32 -5.67
N ASN A 118 -7.76 -14.43 -5.46
CA ASN A 118 -6.50 -14.39 -4.75
C ASN A 118 -5.33 -14.58 -5.74
N PRO A 119 -4.49 -13.55 -5.98
CA PRO A 119 -3.32 -13.66 -6.83
C PRO A 119 -2.11 -14.28 -6.12
N PHE A 120 -2.21 -14.67 -4.83
CA PHE A 120 -1.10 -15.18 -4.01
C PHE A 120 -1.41 -16.54 -3.35
#